data_AF-A0A060CHK9-F1
#
_entry.id   AF-A0A060CHK9-F1
#
_cell.length_a   1.000
_cell.length_b   1.000
_cell.length_c   1.000
_cell.angle_alpha   90.00
_cell.angle_beta   90.00
_cell.angle_gamma   90.00
#
_symmetry.space_group_name_H-M   'P 1'
#
loop_
_entity.id
_entity.type
_entity.pdbx_description
1 polymer ?
#
loop_
_entity_poly.entity_id
_entity_poly.type
_entity_poly.pdbx_seq_one_letter_code
_entity_poly.pdbx_strand_id
1 'polypeptide(L)'
;NNLWYDLCDQYGIYVVAEANIESHGMGYGEKTLAKQKNYAKAHMERNQRNVQRGFNHPSIIFWSLGNEAGMGTNFEQCYNWIKNEDKSRAVQYEQAGTNDFTDIYCPMYLDYNRCKNYCEGPTQKPLIQCEYAHAMGNSQGGFKEYWDIVRKYPKFQGGFVWDFVDESCHWT
;
A
#
# COMPACT_ATOMS: atom_id res chain seq x y z
N ASN A 1 1.62 -21.93 8.58
CA ASN A 1 0.22 -21.66 8.96
C ASN A 1 -0.13 -20.26 8.46
N ASN A 2 -1.20 -20.11 7.68
CA ASN A 2 -1.65 -18.84 7.06
C ASN A 2 -2.99 -18.35 7.63
N LEU A 3 -3.31 -18.73 8.88
CA LEU A 3 -4.61 -18.55 9.53
C LEU A 3 -5.29 -17.20 9.27
N TRP A 4 -4.57 -16.08 9.31
CA TRP A 4 -5.18 -14.76 9.05
C TRP A 4 -5.83 -14.67 7.65
N TYR A 5 -5.11 -15.12 6.61
CA TYR A 5 -5.64 -15.12 5.24
C TYR A 5 -6.78 -16.13 5.08
N ASP A 6 -6.68 -17.30 5.73
CA ASP A 6 -7.77 -18.29 5.75
C ASP A 6 -9.07 -17.70 6.34
N LEU A 7 -8.95 -16.89 7.41
CA LEU A 7 -10.09 -16.20 8.02
C LEU A 7 -10.63 -15.10 7.10
N CYS A 8 -9.78 -14.31 6.45
CA CYS A 8 -10.23 -13.30 5.49
C CYS A 8 -10.97 -13.93 4.30
N ASP A 9 -10.50 -15.08 3.82
CA ASP A 9 -11.19 -15.87 2.78
C ASP A 9 -12.55 -16.35 3.27
N GLN A 10 -12.61 -16.90 4.50
CA GLN A 10 -13.83 -17.46 5.07
C GLN A 10 -14.90 -16.39 5.36
N TYR A 11 -14.50 -15.22 5.85
CA TYR A 11 -15.41 -14.19 6.33
C TYR A 11 -15.64 -13.03 5.35
N GLY A 12 -14.95 -13.01 4.21
CA GLY A 12 -15.18 -12.02 3.15
C GLY A 12 -14.60 -10.65 3.48
N ILE A 13 -13.29 -10.60 3.75
CA ILE A 13 -12.55 -9.36 3.97
C ILE A 13 -11.53 -9.19 2.84
N TYR A 14 -11.56 -8.07 2.13
CA TYR A 14 -10.53 -7.76 1.13
C TYR A 14 -9.20 -7.41 1.79
N VAL A 15 -8.11 -7.93 1.21
CA VAL A 15 -6.76 -7.82 1.77
C VAL A 15 -5.80 -7.20 0.75
N VAL A 16 -5.00 -6.25 1.22
CA VAL A 16 -3.75 -5.83 0.58
C VAL A 16 -2.63 -6.58 1.28
N ALA A 17 -1.97 -7.50 0.58
CA ALA A 17 -0.88 -8.27 1.16
C ALA A 17 0.45 -7.57 0.88
N GLU A 18 1.11 -7.11 1.93
CA GLU A 18 2.32 -6.29 1.82
C GLU A 18 3.60 -7.08 2.09
N ALA A 19 4.62 -6.88 1.25
CA ALA A 19 5.94 -7.43 1.50
C ALA A 19 6.57 -6.73 2.71
N ASN A 20 7.21 -7.50 3.59
CA ASN A 20 7.94 -6.98 4.74
C ASN A 20 9.20 -6.23 4.29
N ILE A 21 9.07 -5.01 3.78
CA ILE A 21 10.15 -4.11 3.38
C ILE A 21 9.77 -2.72 3.85
N GLU A 22 10.52 -2.23 4.84
CA GLU A 22 10.52 -0.82 5.20
C GLU A 22 11.95 -0.41 5.52
N SER A 23 12.35 0.77 5.06
CA SER A 23 13.65 1.34 5.37
C SER A 23 13.57 2.84 5.59
N HIS A 24 12.50 3.29 6.27
CA HIS A 24 12.20 4.71 6.52
C HIS A 24 13.44 5.44 7.07
N GLY A 25 14.13 4.85 8.06
CA GLY A 25 15.33 5.42 8.67
C GLY A 25 16.52 5.67 7.73
N MET A 26 16.52 5.10 6.51
CA MET A 26 17.56 5.34 5.49
C MET A 26 17.24 6.53 4.58
N GLY A 27 16.00 7.04 4.64
CA GLY A 27 15.48 8.11 3.78
C GLY A 27 15.29 7.68 2.32
N TYR A 28 14.74 8.60 1.52
CA TYR A 28 14.26 8.32 0.15
C TYR A 28 15.14 8.93 -0.94
N GLY A 29 16.23 9.62 -0.56
CA GLY A 29 17.17 10.26 -1.47
C GLY A 29 18.14 9.28 -2.14
N GLU A 30 19.33 9.74 -2.54
CA GLU A 30 20.31 8.91 -3.25
C GLU A 30 20.82 7.69 -2.47
N LYS A 31 20.82 7.77 -1.14
CA LYS A 31 21.28 6.69 -0.26
C LYS A 31 20.20 5.66 0.07
N THR A 32 18.97 5.82 -0.44
CA THR A 32 17.90 4.86 -0.20
C THR A 32 18.31 3.45 -0.64
N LEU A 33 17.93 2.45 0.16
CA LEU A 33 18.22 1.04 -0.14
C LEU A 33 17.51 0.56 -1.41
N ALA A 34 16.45 1.25 -1.84
CA ALA A 34 15.76 0.98 -3.10
C ALA A 34 16.63 1.21 -4.35
N LYS A 35 17.72 1.99 -4.25
CA LYS A 35 18.67 2.25 -5.34
C LYS A 35 19.96 1.43 -5.23
N GLN A 36 20.18 0.73 -4.11
CA GLN A 36 21.45 0.05 -3.84
C GLN A 36 21.44 -1.40 -4.33
N LYS A 37 22.31 -1.73 -5.29
CA LYS A 37 22.36 -3.05 -5.94
C LYS A 37 22.60 -4.22 -4.97
N ASN A 38 23.37 -4.01 -3.90
CA ASN A 38 23.60 -5.03 -2.88
C ASN A 38 22.34 -5.39 -2.07
N TYR A 39 21.29 -4.56 -2.10
CA TYR A 39 20.00 -4.85 -1.49
C TYR A 39 18.96 -5.41 -2.48
N ALA A 40 19.27 -5.51 -3.79
CA ALA A 40 18.33 -5.98 -4.80
C ALA A 40 17.77 -7.37 -4.49
N LYS A 41 18.65 -8.31 -4.11
CA LYS A 41 18.25 -9.67 -3.73
C LYS A 41 17.31 -9.68 -2.53
N ALA A 42 17.60 -8.87 -1.51
CA ALA A 42 16.77 -8.78 -0.30
C ALA A 42 15.37 -8.23 -0.60
N HIS A 43 15.25 -7.24 -1.49
CA HIS A 43 13.94 -6.72 -1.91
C HIS A 43 13.13 -7.78 -2.67
N MET A 44 13.78 -8.45 -3.62
CA MET A 44 13.15 -9.48 -4.45
C MET A 44 12.65 -10.65 -3.60
N GLU A 45 13.50 -11.23 -2.74
CA GLU A 45 13.13 -12.41 -1.93
C GLU A 45 11.96 -12.12 -0.98
N ARG A 46 11.86 -10.90 -0.43
CA ARG A 46 10.74 -10.49 0.44
C ARG A 46 9.43 -10.37 -0.34
N ASN A 47 9.47 -9.80 -1.54
CA ASN A 47 8.32 -9.72 -2.44
C ASN A 47 7.88 -11.11 -2.97
N GLN A 48 8.84 -11.93 -3.41
CA GLN A 48 8.58 -13.30 -3.86
C GLN A 48 7.90 -14.13 -2.79
N ARG A 49 8.41 -14.09 -1.55
CA ARG A 49 7.81 -14.80 -0.42
C ARG A 49 6.41 -14.29 -0.06
N ASN A 50 6.14 -12.99 -0.21
CA ASN A 50 4.80 -12.45 0.00
C ASN A 50 3.80 -13.06 -0.99
N VAL A 51 4.12 -12.98 -2.29
CA VAL A 51 3.26 -13.51 -3.37
C VAL A 51 3.11 -15.02 -3.28
N GLN A 52 4.21 -15.78 -3.23
CA GLN A 52 4.18 -17.23 -3.27
C GLN A 52 3.44 -17.85 -2.08
N ARG A 53 3.48 -17.20 -0.90
CA ARG A 53 2.72 -17.64 0.27
C ARG A 53 1.23 -17.29 0.17
N GLY A 54 0.90 -16.17 -0.49
CA GLY A 54 -0.44 -15.62 -0.58
C GLY A 54 -1.24 -16.03 -1.83
N PHE A 55 -0.59 -16.57 -2.86
CA PHE A 55 -1.09 -16.62 -4.24
C PHE A 55 -2.53 -17.15 -4.40
N ASN A 56 -2.87 -18.20 -3.64
CA ASN A 56 -4.16 -18.89 -3.74
C ASN A 56 -5.26 -18.33 -2.83
N HIS A 57 -4.99 -17.28 -2.04
CA HIS A 57 -5.99 -16.66 -1.17
C HIS A 57 -6.86 -15.68 -1.98
N PRO A 58 -8.17 -15.95 -2.16
CA PRO A 58 -9.07 -15.06 -2.91
C PRO A 58 -9.34 -13.72 -2.21
N SER A 59 -9.15 -13.63 -0.88
CA SER A 59 -9.28 -12.37 -0.13
C SER A 59 -8.24 -11.34 -0.53
N ILE A 60 -7.05 -11.77 -0.95
CA ILE A 60 -5.99 -10.86 -1.41
C ILE A 60 -6.39 -10.30 -2.76
N ILE A 61 -6.59 -8.98 -2.83
CA ILE A 61 -6.96 -8.28 -4.06
C ILE A 61 -5.79 -7.48 -4.64
N PHE A 62 -4.86 -7.02 -3.80
CA PHE A 62 -3.66 -6.27 -4.21
C PHE A 62 -2.40 -6.84 -3.56
N TRP A 63 -1.28 -6.74 -4.27
CA TRP A 63 0.07 -6.89 -3.72
C TRP A 63 0.65 -5.50 -3.41
N SER A 64 1.16 -5.29 -2.20
CA SER A 64 1.95 -4.10 -1.87
C SER A 64 3.43 -4.44 -1.83
N LEU A 65 4.26 -3.62 -2.48
CA LEU A 65 5.71 -3.87 -2.57
C LEU A 65 6.47 -3.67 -1.24
N GLY A 66 5.86 -2.96 -0.30
CA GLY A 66 6.43 -2.57 0.99
C GLY A 66 5.90 -1.20 1.42
N ASN A 67 6.49 -0.63 2.46
CA ASN A 67 6.13 0.67 3.01
C ASN A 67 7.38 1.56 3.13
N GLU A 68 7.25 2.87 2.90
CA GLU A 68 8.25 3.90 3.26
C GLU A 68 9.74 3.49 3.08
N ALA A 69 10.09 2.89 1.95
CA ALA A 69 11.44 2.38 1.67
C ALA A 69 12.14 3.14 0.52
N GLY A 70 11.56 4.27 0.10
CA GLY A 70 11.98 5.02 -1.09
C GLY A 70 11.67 4.29 -2.39
N MET A 71 11.98 4.91 -3.53
CA MET A 71 11.76 4.32 -4.85
C MET A 71 13.07 4.21 -5.64
N GLY A 72 13.20 3.13 -6.42
CA GLY A 72 14.38 2.88 -7.23
C GLY A 72 14.34 1.53 -7.93
N THR A 73 15.42 1.20 -8.63
CA THR A 73 15.54 0.02 -9.50
C THR A 73 15.24 -1.30 -8.80
N ASN A 74 15.44 -1.41 -7.49
CA ASN A 74 15.08 -2.61 -6.74
C ASN A 74 13.56 -2.83 -6.71
N PHE A 75 12.76 -1.76 -6.52
CA PHE A 75 11.30 -1.85 -6.56
C PHE A 75 10.74 -2.01 -7.97
N GLU A 76 11.37 -1.39 -8.97
CA GLU A 76 11.02 -1.60 -10.38
C GLU A 76 11.13 -3.08 -10.78
N GLN A 77 12.23 -3.73 -10.36
CA GLN A 77 12.43 -5.16 -10.58
C GLN A 77 11.39 -6.01 -9.83
N CYS A 78 11.08 -5.67 -8.58
CA CYS A 78 10.05 -6.37 -7.80
C CYS A 78 8.68 -6.26 -8.48
N TYR A 79 8.27 -5.04 -8.87
CA TYR A 79 7.03 -4.81 -9.61
C TYR A 79 6.95 -5.68 -10.88
N ASN A 80 7.98 -5.61 -11.72
CA ASN A 80 8.03 -6.39 -12.96
C ASN A 80 7.95 -7.89 -12.71
N TRP A 81 8.59 -8.40 -11.65
CA TRP A 81 8.50 -9.81 -11.27
C TRP A 81 7.06 -10.16 -10.86
N ILE A 82 6.42 -9.38 -9.98
CA ILE A 82 5.04 -9.65 -9.54
C ILE A 82 4.06 -9.62 -10.71
N LYS A 83 4.15 -8.62 -11.61
CA LYS A 83 3.27 -8.55 -12.79
C LYS A 83 3.46 -9.73 -13.76
N ASN A 84 4.63 -10.35 -13.78
CA ASN A 84 4.88 -11.56 -14.56
C ASN A 84 4.39 -12.83 -13.87
N GLU A 85 4.49 -12.90 -12.54
CA GLU A 85 4.07 -14.04 -11.73
C GLU A 85 2.54 -14.10 -11.56
N ASP A 86 1.91 -12.99 -11.19
CA ASP A 86 0.48 -12.89 -10.93
C ASP A 86 -0.15 -11.75 -11.76
N LYS A 87 -0.80 -12.14 -12.85
CA LYS A 87 -1.53 -11.22 -13.73
C LYS A 87 -2.96 -10.94 -13.25
N SER A 88 -3.43 -11.63 -12.22
CA SER A 88 -4.82 -11.55 -11.76
C SER A 88 -5.08 -10.40 -10.78
N ARG A 89 -4.02 -9.82 -10.19
CA ARG A 89 -4.10 -8.78 -9.15
C ARG A 89 -3.35 -7.52 -9.53
N ALA A 90 -3.77 -6.39 -8.95
CA ALA A 90 -3.05 -5.13 -9.06
C ALA A 90 -1.88 -5.09 -8.06
N VAL A 91 -0.86 -4.27 -8.36
CA VAL A 91 0.30 -4.03 -7.51
C VAL A 91 0.33 -2.56 -7.11
N GLN A 92 0.47 -2.28 -5.82
CA GLN A 92 0.57 -0.92 -5.29
C GLN A 92 1.91 -0.67 -4.57
N TYR A 93 2.35 0.57 -4.58
CA TYR A 93 3.43 1.05 -3.72
C TYR A 93 3.37 2.57 -3.57
N GLU A 94 3.32 3.06 -2.33
CA GLU A 94 3.10 4.48 -2.04
C GLU A 94 4.20 5.37 -2.63
N GLN A 95 5.47 5.02 -2.37
CA GLN A 95 6.64 5.80 -2.79
C GLN A 95 6.81 5.85 -4.31
N ALA A 96 6.10 5.00 -5.06
CA ALA A 96 6.04 5.06 -6.52
C ALA A 96 5.17 6.23 -7.02
N GLY A 97 4.28 6.79 -6.20
CA GLY A 97 3.41 7.90 -6.56
C GLY A 97 2.58 7.58 -7.81
N THR A 98 2.74 8.36 -8.88
CA THR A 98 2.03 8.13 -10.16
C THR A 98 2.86 7.38 -11.20
N ASN A 99 4.07 6.91 -10.88
CA ASN A 99 4.96 6.23 -11.83
C ASN A 99 4.38 4.90 -12.34
N ASP A 100 4.93 4.33 -13.41
CA ASP A 100 4.41 3.11 -14.03
C ASP A 100 4.64 1.81 -13.25
N PHE A 101 5.37 1.86 -12.13
CA PHE A 101 5.67 0.73 -11.25
C PHE A 101 4.70 0.64 -10.06
N THR A 102 3.51 1.19 -10.23
CA THR A 102 2.34 0.99 -9.37
C THR A 102 1.06 1.12 -10.22
N ASP A 103 0.11 0.21 -10.02
CA ASP A 103 -1.20 0.22 -10.69
C ASP A 103 -2.18 1.20 -10.01
N ILE A 104 -1.97 1.48 -8.73
CA ILE A 104 -2.84 2.30 -7.87
C ILE A 104 -2.04 3.50 -7.37
N TYR A 105 -2.64 4.69 -7.40
CA TYR A 105 -2.07 5.83 -6.67
C TYR A 105 -2.53 5.75 -5.22
N CYS A 106 -1.62 5.33 -4.34
CA CYS A 106 -1.93 5.05 -2.95
C CYS A 106 -1.16 5.91 -1.95
N PRO A 107 -1.39 7.24 -1.91
CA PRO A 107 -0.69 8.13 -0.99
C PRO A 107 -1.12 7.91 0.46
N MET A 108 -0.24 8.27 1.39
CA MET A 108 -0.57 8.44 2.80
C MET A 108 -1.04 9.87 3.07
N TYR A 109 -2.08 10.03 3.87
CA TYR A 109 -2.53 11.30 4.45
C TYR A 109 -2.72 12.45 3.44
N LEU A 110 -3.27 12.15 2.27
CA LEU A 110 -3.56 13.13 1.23
C LEU A 110 -4.77 13.99 1.66
N ASP A 111 -4.58 15.30 1.80
CA ASP A 111 -5.65 16.20 2.21
C ASP A 111 -6.81 16.28 1.19
N TYR A 112 -7.93 16.86 1.62
CA TYR A 112 -9.15 17.00 0.82
C TYR A 112 -8.93 17.69 -0.54
N ASN A 113 -8.12 18.74 -0.57
CA ASN A 113 -7.90 19.52 -1.79
C ASN A 113 -7.03 18.73 -2.75
N ARG A 114 -5.98 18.07 -2.24
CA ARG A 114 -5.12 17.20 -3.05
C ARG A 114 -5.89 15.98 -3.57
N CYS A 115 -6.80 15.39 -2.79
CA CYS A 115 -7.72 14.35 -3.26
C CYS A 115 -8.57 14.84 -4.45
N LYS A 116 -9.23 16.01 -4.32
CA LYS A 116 -10.04 16.60 -5.39
C LYS A 116 -9.20 16.92 -6.63
N ASN A 117 -8.06 17.58 -6.45
CA ASN A 117 -7.15 17.93 -7.54
C ASN A 117 -6.68 16.69 -8.29
N TYR A 118 -6.36 15.60 -7.60
CA TYR A 118 -6.00 14.33 -8.25
C TYR A 118 -7.17 13.74 -9.05
N CYS A 119 -8.38 13.76 -8.46
CA CYS A 119 -9.58 13.25 -9.12
C CYS A 119 -9.94 14.03 -10.39
N GLU A 120 -9.74 15.34 -10.40
CA GLU A 120 -10.00 16.22 -11.55
C GLU A 120 -8.84 16.25 -12.56
N GLY A 121 -7.65 15.81 -12.14
CA GLY A 121 -6.46 15.73 -12.99
C GLY A 121 -6.51 14.62 -14.06
N PRO A 122 -5.53 14.62 -14.99
CA PRO A 122 -5.52 13.74 -16.16
C PRO A 122 -5.10 12.29 -15.85
N THR A 123 -4.48 12.02 -14.70
CA THR A 123 -4.05 10.66 -14.31
C THR A 123 -5.24 9.73 -14.16
N GLN A 124 -5.18 8.54 -14.74
CA GLN A 124 -6.30 7.59 -14.80
C GLN A 124 -6.29 6.51 -13.70
N LYS A 125 -5.20 6.41 -12.92
CA LYS A 125 -5.09 5.42 -11.84
C LYS A 125 -6.13 5.70 -10.76
N PRO A 126 -6.72 4.66 -10.13
CA PRO A 126 -7.56 4.85 -8.97
C PRO A 126 -6.72 5.43 -7.83
N LEU A 127 -7.35 6.32 -7.06
CA LEU A 127 -6.84 6.82 -5.79
C LEU A 127 -7.42 5.93 -4.68
N ILE A 128 -6.54 5.28 -3.92
CA ILE A 128 -6.88 4.55 -2.70
C ILE A 128 -5.85 4.93 -1.65
N GLN A 129 -6.19 5.74 -0.65
CA GLN A 129 -5.20 6.14 0.34
C GLN A 129 -4.76 4.92 1.16
N CYS A 130 -3.47 4.54 1.10
CA CYS A 130 -2.99 3.39 1.87
C CYS A 130 -3.01 3.67 3.36
N GLU A 131 -2.96 4.96 3.76
CA GLU A 131 -3.21 5.42 5.12
C GLU A 131 -3.96 6.75 5.10
N TYR A 132 -5.00 6.89 5.91
CA TYR A 132 -5.68 8.16 6.16
C TYR A 132 -6.34 8.16 7.55
N ALA A 133 -6.86 9.32 7.96
CA ALA A 133 -7.65 9.47 9.19
C ALA A 133 -6.98 8.86 10.45
N HIS A 134 -5.73 9.28 10.73
CA HIS A 134 -4.93 8.79 11.86
C HIS A 134 -5.73 8.77 13.18
N ALA A 135 -5.82 7.61 13.81
CA ALA A 135 -6.77 7.28 14.88
C ALA A 135 -6.23 7.47 16.30
N MET A 136 -5.00 7.95 16.45
CA MET A 136 -4.34 8.13 17.75
C MET A 136 -5.14 9.01 18.71
N GLY A 137 -5.59 8.42 19.82
CA GLY A 137 -6.28 9.11 20.90
C GLY A 137 -7.69 9.61 20.50
N ASN A 138 -8.05 10.81 20.95
CA ASN A 138 -9.29 11.46 20.54
C ASN A 138 -9.09 12.17 19.19
N SER A 139 -9.32 11.43 18.10
CA SER A 139 -8.99 11.84 16.73
C SER A 139 -10.16 11.60 15.75
N GLN A 140 -9.85 11.33 14.46
CA GLN A 140 -10.79 11.01 13.37
C GLN A 140 -11.84 12.09 13.05
N GLY A 141 -11.59 13.34 13.43
CA GLY A 141 -12.34 14.48 12.90
C GLY A 141 -12.22 14.58 11.37
N GLY A 142 -13.26 15.07 10.71
CA GLY A 142 -13.22 15.30 9.25
C GLY A 142 -13.48 14.06 8.38
N PHE A 143 -13.87 12.93 8.97
CA PHE A 143 -14.09 11.68 8.24
C PHE A 143 -15.20 11.79 7.17
N LYS A 144 -16.25 12.57 7.47
CA LYS A 144 -17.35 12.83 6.53
C LYS A 144 -16.84 13.50 5.25
N GLU A 145 -15.94 14.46 5.38
CA GLU A 145 -15.38 15.23 4.26
C GLU A 145 -14.60 14.34 3.30
N TYR A 146 -13.84 13.35 3.81
CA TYR A 146 -13.22 12.33 2.95
C TYR A 146 -14.27 11.54 2.18
N TRP A 147 -15.29 11.02 2.88
CA TRP A 147 -16.30 10.16 2.25
C TRP A 147 -17.24 10.87 1.30
N ASP A 148 -17.48 12.18 1.49
CA ASP A 148 -18.18 13.01 0.52
C ASP A 148 -17.40 13.09 -0.81
N ILE A 149 -16.06 13.14 -0.76
CA ILE A 149 -15.22 13.15 -1.96
C ILE A 149 -15.18 11.76 -2.60
N VAL A 150 -14.99 10.70 -1.80
CA VAL A 150 -15.04 9.29 -2.27
C VAL A 150 -16.34 9.02 -3.03
N ARG A 151 -17.49 9.44 -2.49
CA ARG A 151 -18.80 9.25 -3.14
C ARG A 151 -19.02 10.15 -4.35
N LYS A 152 -18.34 11.30 -4.43
CA LYS A 152 -18.47 12.25 -5.54
C LYS A 152 -17.62 11.86 -6.75
N TYR A 153 -16.39 11.37 -6.55
CA TYR A 153 -15.43 11.12 -7.63
C TYR A 153 -15.18 9.62 -7.81
N PRO A 154 -15.59 8.99 -8.92
CA PRO A 154 -15.36 7.56 -9.17
C PRO A 154 -13.90 7.12 -9.12
N LYS A 155 -12.96 8.06 -9.37
CA LYS A 155 -11.52 7.81 -9.28
C LYS A 155 -11.05 7.56 -7.83
N PHE A 156 -11.73 8.12 -6.83
CA PHE A 156 -11.37 7.93 -5.42
C PHE A 156 -12.18 6.78 -4.82
N GLN A 157 -11.49 5.68 -4.53
CA GLN A 157 -12.12 4.42 -4.12
C GLN A 157 -11.93 4.13 -2.62
N GLY A 158 -11.69 5.16 -1.81
CA GLY A 158 -11.55 5.05 -0.34
C GLY A 158 -10.11 4.92 0.13
N GLY A 159 -9.90 4.20 1.22
CA GLY A 159 -8.58 4.02 1.83
C GLY A 159 -8.63 3.23 3.14
N PHE A 160 -7.48 3.07 3.78
CA PHE A 160 -7.31 2.33 5.03
C PHE A 160 -7.03 3.29 6.19
N VAL A 161 -7.84 3.22 7.25
CA VAL A 161 -7.65 4.04 8.45
C VAL A 161 -6.40 3.56 9.18
N TRP A 162 -5.53 4.50 9.59
CA TRP A 162 -4.38 4.18 10.44
C TRP A 162 -4.72 4.42 11.91
N ASP A 163 -4.88 3.43 12.77
CA ASP A 163 -4.74 1.99 12.58
C ASP A 163 -5.85 1.21 13.31
N PHE A 164 -5.70 -0.11 13.44
CA PHE A 164 -6.74 -0.99 14.00
C PHE A 164 -6.73 -1.09 15.53
N VAL A 165 -5.54 -1.10 16.14
CA VAL A 165 -5.39 -1.38 17.58
C VAL A 165 -4.14 -0.71 18.13
N ASP A 166 -4.26 -0.02 19.27
CA ASP A 166 -3.12 0.59 19.95
C ASP A 166 -2.05 -0.47 20.33
N GLU A 167 -0.81 -0.27 19.88
CA GLU A 167 0.35 -1.10 20.23
C GLU A 167 0.84 -0.83 21.67
N SER A 168 -0.04 -0.97 22.66
CA SER A 168 0.25 -0.71 24.07
C SER A 168 0.44 -2.00 24.87
N CYS A 169 1.52 -2.07 25.64
CA CYS A 169 1.63 -3.09 26.68
C CYS A 169 0.73 -2.69 27.86
N HIS A 170 -0.02 -3.64 28.38
CA HIS A 170 -0.72 -3.43 29.64
C HIS A 170 0.30 -3.23 30.75
N TRP A 171 0.18 -2.13 31.49
CA TRP A 171 1.01 -1.88 32.66
C TRP A 171 0.25 -2.35 33.91
N THR A 172 0.76 -3.42 34.55
CA THR A 172 0.33 -3.94 35.87
C THR A 172 1.52 -4.06 36.78
#